data_AF-A0A151F0H6-F1
#
_entry.id   AF-A0A151F0H6-F1
#
_cell.length_a   1.000
_cell.length_b   1.000
_cell.length_c   1.000
_cell.angle_alpha   90.00
_cell.angle_beta   90.00
_cell.angle_gamma   90.00
#
_symmetry.space_group_name_H-M   'P 1'
#
loop_
_entity.id
_entity.type
_entity.pdbx_description
1 polymer ?
#
loop_
_entity_poly.entity_id
_entity_poly.type
_entity_poly.pdbx_seq_one_letter_code
_entity_poly.pdbx_strand_id
1 'polypeptide(L)'
;MDRKDKLNLKSSSTMFREWVTQMDNVLSKVETHKIDGSLLTKEDSAFHNARTVLAECAVQCKAAPAYVINEWVASDLIEDEIESRDAEMEKDER
;
A
#
# COMPACT_ATOMS: atom_id res chain seq x y z
N MET A 1 -13.08 33.64 24.85
CA MET A 1 -12.51 32.39 25.42
C MET A 1 -12.84 31.31 24.40
N ASP A 2 -12.12 31.30 23.29
CA ASP A 2 -12.47 30.53 22.10
C ASP A 2 -11.60 29.28 22.02
N ARG A 3 -12.10 28.16 22.55
CA ARG A 3 -11.55 26.83 22.30
C ARG A 3 -12.33 26.18 21.16
N LYS A 4 -12.17 26.67 19.94
CA LYS A 4 -12.82 26.07 18.77
C LYS A 4 -11.97 26.07 17.50
N ASP A 5 -10.66 26.04 17.63
CA ASP A 5 -9.84 25.47 16.56
C ASP A 5 -9.92 23.95 16.69
N LYS A 6 -10.76 23.33 15.86
CA LYS A 6 -10.83 21.87 15.71
C LYS A 6 -9.42 21.36 15.48
N LEU A 7 -8.85 20.69 16.48
CA LEU A 7 -7.55 20.03 16.34
C LEU A 7 -7.67 18.93 15.29
N ASN A 8 -7.34 19.24 14.04
CA ASN A 8 -7.10 18.28 12.97
C ASN A 8 -5.72 17.64 13.18
N LEU A 9 -5.56 16.90 14.27
CA LEU A 9 -4.35 16.15 14.55
C LEU A 9 -4.38 14.81 13.82
N LYS A 10 -3.30 14.49 13.09
CA LYS A 10 -3.09 13.13 12.56
C LYS A 10 -3.02 12.12 13.71
N SER A 11 -3.37 10.86 13.42
CA SER A 11 -3.30 9.77 14.39
C SER A 11 -1.92 9.68 15.04
N SER A 12 -1.87 9.58 16.37
CA SER A 12 -0.63 9.37 17.16
C SER A 12 -0.43 7.91 17.59
N SER A 13 -1.25 6.99 17.08
CA SER A 13 -1.14 5.56 17.39
C SER A 13 0.11 4.98 16.73
N THR A 14 1.07 4.55 17.54
CA THR A 14 2.32 3.91 17.07
C THR A 14 2.03 2.66 16.25
N MET A 15 1.15 1.77 16.74
CA MET A 15 0.75 0.54 16.05
C MET A 15 0.17 0.81 14.65
N PHE A 16 -0.70 1.82 14.54
CA PHE A 16 -1.27 2.20 13.25
C PHE A 16 -0.21 2.77 12.30
N ARG A 17 0.67 3.65 12.82
CA ARG A 17 1.74 4.25 12.01
C ARG A 17 2.73 3.20 11.51
N GLU A 18 3.15 2.28 12.36
CA GLU A 18 4.06 1.19 11.99
C GLU A 18 3.45 0.30 10.92
N TRP A 19 2.16 -0.02 11.04
CA TRP A 19 1.45 -0.80 10.02
C TRP A 19 1.36 -0.07 8.68
N VAL A 20 0.97 1.22 8.69
CA VAL A 20 0.94 2.04 7.47
C VAL A 20 2.32 2.13 6.82
N THR A 21 3.38 2.34 7.61
CA THR A 21 4.76 2.35 7.11
C THR A 21 5.17 1.01 6.52
N GLN A 22 4.73 -0.12 7.09
CA GLN A 22 5.01 -1.44 6.49
C GLN A 22 4.34 -1.62 5.14
N MET A 23 3.05 -1.26 5.03
CA MET A 23 2.33 -1.34 3.76
C MET A 23 2.96 -0.45 2.69
N ASP A 24 3.29 0.80 3.05
CA ASP A 24 3.95 1.77 2.18
C ASP A 24 5.33 1.27 1.69
N ASN A 25 6.11 0.63 2.57
CA ASN A 25 7.39 0.02 2.21
C ASN A 25 7.26 -1.16 1.22
N VAL A 26 6.13 -1.86 1.22
CA VAL A 26 5.86 -2.94 0.25
C VAL A 26 5.43 -2.35 -1.08
N LEU A 27 4.46 -1.44 -1.08
CA LEU A 27 3.94 -0.78 -2.29
C LEU A 27 5.03 0.01 -3.02
N SER A 28 5.88 0.73 -2.30
CA SER A 28 6.99 1.48 -2.90
C SER A 28 8.01 0.62 -3.68
N LYS A 29 8.06 -0.69 -3.39
CA LYS A 29 8.94 -1.66 -4.05
C LYS A 29 8.24 -2.47 -5.14
N VAL A 30 6.94 -2.25 -5.35
CA VAL A 30 6.20 -2.88 -6.44
C VAL A 30 6.80 -2.42 -7.75
N GLU A 31 7.23 -3.39 -8.55
CA GLU A 31 7.57 -3.16 -9.94
C GLU A 31 6.28 -2.84 -10.70
N THR A 32 6.32 -1.85 -11.58
CA THR A 32 5.15 -1.44 -12.36
C THR A 32 5.13 -2.05 -13.75
N HIS A 33 6.32 -2.29 -14.31
CA HIS A 33 6.51 -2.76 -15.65
C HIS A 33 7.35 -4.04 -15.67
N LYS A 34 7.04 -4.91 -16.63
CA LYS A 34 7.87 -6.05 -16.99
C LYS A 34 9.09 -5.57 -17.79
N ILE A 35 10.02 -6.50 -18.02
CA ILE A 35 11.24 -6.24 -18.81
C ILE A 35 10.91 -5.78 -20.24
N ASP A 36 9.79 -6.20 -20.80
CA ASP A 36 9.34 -5.82 -22.14
C ASP A 36 8.64 -4.45 -22.20
N GLY A 37 8.50 -3.76 -21.07
CA GLY A 37 7.85 -2.46 -20.97
C GLY A 37 6.32 -2.53 -20.92
N SER A 38 5.72 -3.72 -20.83
CA SER A 38 4.29 -3.84 -20.52
C SER A 38 4.03 -3.75 -19.01
N LEU A 39 2.82 -3.34 -18.61
CA LEU A 39 2.44 -3.29 -17.20
C LEU A 39 2.38 -4.68 -16.57
N LEU A 40 2.68 -4.72 -15.27
CA LEU A 40 2.50 -5.91 -14.44
C LEU A 40 1.01 -6.23 -14.24
N THR A 41 0.69 -7.52 -14.25
CA THR A 41 -0.66 -8.08 -14.21
C THR A 41 -0.75 -9.15 -13.13
N LYS A 42 -1.97 -9.58 -12.76
CA LYS A 42 -2.21 -10.57 -11.68
C LYS A 42 -1.58 -11.93 -11.97
N GLU A 43 -1.33 -12.23 -13.23
CA GLU A 43 -0.72 -13.46 -13.73
C GLU A 43 0.80 -13.49 -13.51
N ASP A 44 1.42 -12.34 -13.24
CA ASP A 44 2.86 -12.23 -13.07
C ASP A 44 3.32 -12.63 -11.67
N SER A 45 4.47 -13.30 -11.61
CA SER A 45 5.07 -13.75 -10.35
C SER A 45 5.44 -12.58 -9.43
N ALA A 46 5.91 -11.46 -9.99
CA ALA A 46 6.23 -10.27 -9.21
C ALA A 46 4.98 -9.68 -8.52
N PHE A 47 3.84 -9.65 -9.23
CA PHE A 47 2.56 -9.24 -8.66
C PHE A 47 2.14 -10.18 -7.52
N HIS A 48 2.19 -11.49 -7.76
CA HIS A 48 1.81 -12.48 -6.75
C HIS A 48 2.69 -12.41 -5.49
N ASN A 49 3.99 -12.18 -5.66
CA ASN A 49 4.93 -12.00 -4.56
C ASN A 49 4.60 -10.75 -3.75
N ALA A 50 4.40 -9.61 -4.41
CA ALA A 50 4.00 -8.38 -3.75
C ALA A 50 2.68 -8.55 -2.99
N ARG A 51 1.69 -9.21 -3.59
CA ARG A 51 0.39 -9.50 -2.97
C ARG A 51 0.54 -10.34 -1.70
N THR A 52 1.37 -11.37 -1.75
CA THR A 52 1.60 -12.25 -0.59
C THR A 52 2.24 -11.48 0.56
N VAL A 53 3.30 -10.72 0.28
CA VAL A 53 4.00 -9.90 1.28
C VAL A 53 3.07 -8.82 1.86
N LEU A 54 2.24 -8.20 1.02
CA LEU A 54 1.28 -7.18 1.45
C LEU A 54 0.15 -7.81 2.29
N ALA A 55 -0.34 -9.00 1.94
CA ALA A 55 -1.30 -9.76 2.74
C ALA A 55 -0.76 -10.16 4.12
N GLU A 56 0.55 -10.37 4.23
CA GLU A 56 1.24 -10.65 5.50
C GLU A 56 1.42 -9.41 6.39
N CYS A 57 1.19 -8.20 5.87
CA CYS A 57 1.20 -6.97 6.65
C CYS A 57 0.00 -6.91 7.61
N ALA A 58 0.14 -7.57 8.76
CA ALA A 58 -0.90 -7.67 9.77
C ALA A 58 -0.74 -6.63 10.89
N VAL A 59 -1.85 -6.07 11.35
CA VAL A 59 -1.87 -5.28 12.59
C VAL A 59 -1.92 -6.23 13.79
N GLN A 60 -0.86 -6.23 14.60
CA GLN A 60 -0.87 -6.95 15.89
C GLN A 60 -1.55 -6.10 16.98
N CYS A 61 -2.78 -6.45 17.31
CA CYS A 61 -3.53 -5.82 18.39
C CYS A 61 -3.21 -6.48 19.74
N LYS A 62 -3.04 -5.67 20.79
CA LYS A 62 -2.60 -6.13 22.14
C LYS A 62 -3.43 -7.26 22.77
N ALA A 63 -4.69 -7.42 22.37
CA ALA A 63 -5.62 -8.39 22.95
C ALA A 63 -6.51 -9.08 21.92
N ALA A 64 -6.26 -8.87 20.62
CA ALA A 64 -7.10 -9.37 19.54
C ALA A 64 -6.24 -10.11 18.51
N PRO A 65 -6.84 -11.04 17.74
CA PRO A 65 -6.16 -11.69 16.63
C PRO A 65 -5.56 -10.65 15.66
N ALA A 66 -4.45 -11.02 15.03
CA ALA A 66 -3.82 -10.19 14.02
C ALA A 66 -4.79 -9.94 12.87
N TYR A 67 -4.94 -8.67 12.48
CA TYR A 67 -5.76 -8.30 11.32
C TYR A 67 -4.86 -8.23 10.10
N VAL A 68 -4.88 -9.29 9.30
CA VAL A 68 -4.30 -9.31 7.95
C VAL A 68 -5.21 -8.57 6.98
N ILE A 69 -4.62 -7.89 6.00
CA ILE A 69 -5.38 -7.51 4.81
C ILE A 69 -5.54 -8.76 3.95
N ASN A 70 -6.75 -9.02 3.46
CA ASN A 70 -6.99 -10.19 2.63
C ASN A 70 -6.34 -10.01 1.24
N GLU A 71 -6.19 -11.12 0.51
CA GLU A 71 -5.56 -11.09 -0.81
C GLU A 71 -6.27 -10.18 -1.83
N TRP A 72 -7.57 -9.94 -1.65
CA TRP A 72 -8.35 -9.06 -2.53
C TRP A 72 -7.92 -7.60 -2.34
N VAL A 73 -7.93 -7.12 -1.09
CA VAL A 73 -7.47 -5.77 -0.76
C VAL A 73 -6.00 -5.59 -1.14
N ALA A 74 -5.17 -6.61 -0.93
CA ALA A 74 -3.77 -6.56 -1.35
C ALA A 74 -3.63 -6.44 -2.88
N SER A 75 -4.48 -7.13 -3.66
CA SER A 75 -4.46 -7.02 -5.12
C SER A 75 -4.89 -5.62 -5.58
N ASP A 76 -6.00 -5.11 -5.04
CA ASP A 76 -6.53 -3.80 -5.42
C ASP A 76 -5.52 -2.67 -5.13
N LEU A 77 -4.81 -2.75 -4.00
CA LEU A 77 -3.77 -1.77 -3.65
C LEU A 77 -2.56 -1.82 -4.59
N ILE A 78 -2.20 -3.01 -5.09
CA ILE A 78 -1.09 -3.16 -6.04
C ILE A 78 -1.49 -2.63 -7.41
N GLU A 79 -2.71 -2.91 -7.86
CA GLU A 79 -3.24 -2.36 -9.12
C GLU A 79 -3.28 -0.82 -9.08
N ASP A 80 -3.80 -0.25 -7.99
CA ASP A 80 -3.85 1.20 -7.79
C ASP A 80 -2.46 1.85 -7.81
N GLU A 81 -1.46 1.20 -7.20
CA GLU A 81 -0.06 1.67 -7.24
C GLU A 81 0.53 1.61 -8.66
N ILE A 82 0.27 0.52 -9.40
CA ILE A 82 0.76 0.37 -10.78
C ILE A 82 0.15 1.46 -11.67
N GLU A 83 -1.17 1.64 -11.63
CA GLU A 83 -1.88 2.65 -12.40
C GLU A 83 -1.43 4.07 -12.04
N SER A 84 -1.26 4.36 -10.74
CA SER A 84 -0.82 5.68 -10.27
C SER A 84 0.58 6.01 -10.76
N ARG A 85 1.52 5.05 -10.72
CA ARG A 85 2.89 5.26 -11.17
C ARG A 85 3.00 5.39 -12.69
N ASP A 86 2.24 4.59 -13.44
CA ASP A 86 2.18 4.69 -14.90
C ASP A 86 1.70 6.10 -15.31
N ALA A 87 0.63 6.59 -14.67
CA ALA A 87 0.12 7.93 -14.90
C ALA A 87 1.09 9.06 -14.54
N GLU A 88 1.94 8.89 -13.52
CA GLU A 88 3.00 9.86 -13.20
C GLU A 88 4.15 9.81 -14.23
N MET A 89 4.54 8.62 -14.68
CA MET A 89 5.55 8.47 -15.73
C MET A 89 5.10 9.11 -17.05
N GLU A 90 3.84 8.91 -17.45
CA GLU A 90 3.28 9.58 -18.64
C GLU A 90 3.26 11.12 -18.53
N LYS A 91 3.18 11.67 -17.32
CA LYS A 91 3.22 13.13 -17.11
C LYS A 91 4.63 13.67 -17.24
N ASP A 92 5.63 12.94 -16.76
CA ASP A 92 7.04 13.35 -16.84
C ASP A 92 7.60 13.30 -18.27
N GLU A 93 6.98 12.51 -19.16
CA GLU A 93 7.36 12.41 -20.58
C GLU A 93 6.72 13.49 -21.50
N ARG A 94 5.83 14.35 -20.98
CA ARG A 94 5.14 15.41 -21.74
C ARG A 94 5.74 16.81 -21.50
#